data_AF-L8H4G2-F1
#
_entry.id   AF-L8H4G2-F1
#
_cell.length_a   1.000
_cell.length_b   1.000
_cell.length_c   1.000
_cell.angle_alpha   90.00
_cell.angle_beta   90.00
_cell.angle_gamma   90.00
#
_symmetry.space_group_name_H-M   'P 1'
#
loop_
_entity.id
_entity.type
_entity.pdbx_description
1 polymer ?
#
loop_
_entity_poly.entity_id
_entity_poly.type
_entity_poly.pdbx_seq_one_letter_code
_entity_poly.pdbx_strand_id
1 'polypeptide(L)'
;MEARRSFFWNGVLQLNEVGEHSFFDIRVRKTQDNPPQVFVYTSDLPPLPMKSKDDVLKVTFLLENNVGTTTIRYKIADAIFDGKTLEARTANCNQNFISITNDTSEWHFIKQTNWLLYFVSVKIPPEQVKKFMPLL
;
A
#
# COMPACT_ATOMS: atom_id res chain seq x y z
N MET A 1 -21.22 27.04 -7.85
CA MET A 1 -20.90 25.65 -8.24
C MET A 1 -19.46 25.40 -7.84
N GLU A 2 -19.22 24.66 -6.77
CA GLU A 2 -17.86 24.18 -6.50
C GLU A 2 -17.50 23.22 -7.64
N ALA A 3 -16.41 23.52 -8.36
CA ALA A 3 -15.82 22.55 -9.26
C ALA A 3 -15.60 21.27 -8.46
N ARG A 4 -16.24 20.16 -8.87
CA ARG A 4 -15.96 18.84 -8.29
C ARG A 4 -14.44 18.66 -8.37
N ARG A 5 -13.76 18.75 -7.22
CA ARG A 5 -12.32 18.55 -7.15
C ARG A 5 -12.05 17.15 -7.69
N SER A 6 -11.33 17.06 -8.79
CA SER A 6 -11.03 15.80 -9.45
C SER A 6 -9.86 15.18 -8.71
N PHE A 7 -10.17 14.44 -7.65
CA PHE A 7 -9.18 13.68 -6.91
C PHE A 7 -8.90 12.35 -7.60
N PHE A 8 -7.63 11.96 -7.60
CA PHE A 8 -7.16 10.71 -8.18
C PHE A 8 -6.28 9.98 -7.18
N TRP A 9 -6.51 8.68 -7.02
CA TRP A 9 -5.68 7.85 -6.16
C TRP A 9 -4.53 7.26 -6.98
N ASN A 10 -3.32 7.38 -6.46
CA ASN A 10 -2.17 6.67 -6.97
C ASN A 10 -1.29 6.19 -5.82
N GLY A 11 -0.36 5.31 -6.13
CA GLY A 11 0.60 4.86 -5.15
C GLY A 11 1.91 4.51 -5.81
N VAL A 12 2.93 4.44 -4.96
CA VAL A 12 4.30 4.14 -5.35
C VAL A 12 4.76 2.94 -4.53
N LEU A 13 5.26 1.92 -5.21
CA LEU A 13 5.92 0.77 -4.63
C LEU A 13 7.41 0.85 -4.95
N GLN A 14 8.24 0.66 -3.95
CA GLN A 14 9.69 0.63 -4.05
C GLN A 14 10.22 -0.62 -3.36
N LEU A 15 11.18 -1.30 -3.99
CA LEU A 15 11.95 -2.40 -3.42
C LEU A 15 13.42 -1.97 -3.31
N ASN A 16 13.92 -1.83 -2.09
CA ASN A 16 15.24 -1.27 -1.79
C ASN A 16 15.42 0.13 -2.42
N GLU A 17 16.50 0.33 -3.16
CA GLU A 17 16.75 1.52 -3.98
C GLU A 17 16.49 1.24 -5.47
N VAL A 18 15.90 0.08 -5.81
CA VAL A 18 15.68 -0.34 -7.19
C VAL A 18 14.37 0.24 -7.70
N GLY A 19 14.43 1.47 -8.19
CA GLY A 19 13.35 2.13 -8.92
C GLY A 19 12.06 2.36 -8.12
N GLU A 20 11.16 3.12 -8.72
CA GLU A 20 9.82 3.37 -8.19
C GLU A 20 8.80 2.88 -9.20
N HIS A 21 7.80 2.15 -8.74
CA HIS A 21 6.69 1.68 -9.56
C HIS A 21 5.40 2.35 -9.14
N SER A 22 4.82 3.12 -10.04
CA SER A 22 3.50 3.70 -9.83
C SER A 22 2.40 2.67 -10.12
N PHE A 23 1.35 2.69 -9.30
CA PHE A 23 0.13 1.91 -9.48
C PHE A 23 -1.10 2.77 -9.23
N PHE A 24 -2.25 2.37 -9.79
CA PHE A 24 -3.43 3.22 -9.89
C PHE A 24 -4.76 2.56 -9.51
N ASP A 25 -4.91 1.22 -9.56
CA ASP A 25 -6.11 0.55 -9.00
C ASP A 25 -6.00 0.53 -7.47
N ILE A 26 -6.48 1.60 -6.85
CA ILE A 26 -6.47 1.80 -5.40
C ILE A 26 -7.91 1.85 -4.91
N ARG A 27 -8.16 1.08 -3.85
CA ARG A 27 -9.47 0.97 -3.23
C ARG A 27 -9.38 1.33 -1.77
N VAL A 28 -10.51 1.78 -1.23
CA VAL A 28 -10.64 2.14 0.18
C VAL A 28 -11.67 1.23 0.82
N ARG A 29 -11.34 0.65 1.97
CA ARG A 29 -12.26 -0.13 2.81
C ARG A 29 -12.37 0.48 4.19
N LYS A 30 -13.55 0.40 4.78
CA LYS A 30 -13.82 0.79 6.17
C LYS A 30 -14.20 -0.46 6.97
N THR A 31 -13.61 -0.65 8.13
CA THR A 31 -13.96 -1.75 9.03
C THR A 31 -15.22 -1.43 9.82
N GLN A 32 -15.84 -2.48 10.35
CA GLN A 32 -17.00 -2.37 11.25
C GLN A 32 -16.59 -2.26 12.72
N ASP A 33 -15.29 -2.02 13.01
CA ASP A 33 -14.78 -1.85 14.36
C ASP A 33 -15.35 -0.59 15.03
N ASN A 34 -15.21 -0.51 16.35
CA ASN A 34 -15.55 0.69 17.11
C ASN A 34 -14.31 1.17 17.91
N PRO A 35 -13.62 2.25 17.49
CA PRO A 35 -13.95 3.13 16.36
C PRO A 35 -13.65 2.49 14.99
N PRO A 36 -14.38 2.87 13.92
CA PRO A 36 -14.12 2.36 12.58
C PRO A 36 -12.72 2.71 12.09
N GLN A 37 -12.05 1.75 11.48
CA GLN A 37 -10.75 1.97 10.85
C GLN A 37 -10.91 2.05 9.33
N VAL A 38 -10.10 2.86 8.67
CA VAL A 38 -10.11 3.02 7.21
C VAL A 38 -8.78 2.52 6.68
N PHE A 39 -8.82 1.74 5.60
CA PHE A 39 -7.66 1.19 4.94
C PHE A 39 -7.70 1.53 3.45
N VAL A 40 -6.53 1.81 2.90
CA VAL A 40 -6.30 1.91 1.46
C VAL A 40 -5.54 0.67 1.01
N TYR A 41 -5.91 0.10 -0.14
CA TYR A 41 -5.34 -1.17 -0.60
C TYR A 41 -5.28 -1.30 -2.11
N THR A 42 -4.43 -2.20 -2.57
CA THR A 42 -4.34 -2.60 -3.98
C THR A 42 -3.85 -4.04 -4.10
N SER A 43 -4.23 -4.70 -5.20
CA SER A 43 -3.64 -5.95 -5.69
C SER A 43 -3.02 -5.79 -7.08
N ASP A 44 -3.05 -4.59 -7.65
CA ASP A 44 -2.49 -4.28 -8.97
C ASP A 44 -1.05 -3.81 -8.79
N LEU A 45 -0.19 -4.78 -8.45
CA LEU A 45 1.21 -4.52 -8.13
C LEU A 45 2.12 -5.20 -9.15
N PRO A 46 3.24 -4.55 -9.52
CA PRO A 46 4.23 -5.19 -10.37
C PRO A 46 4.87 -6.39 -9.66
N PRO A 47 5.30 -7.42 -10.40
CA PRO A 47 5.96 -8.58 -9.82
C PRO A 47 7.38 -8.21 -9.37
N LEU A 48 7.52 -7.69 -8.15
CA LEU A 48 8.81 -7.38 -7.53
C LEU A 48 9.29 -8.56 -6.67
N PRO A 49 10.34 -9.29 -7.09
CA PRO A 49 10.81 -10.45 -6.35
C PRO A 49 11.62 -10.05 -5.12
N MET A 50 11.19 -10.51 -3.95
CA MET A 50 11.98 -10.52 -2.71
C MET A 50 13.05 -11.60 -2.83
N LYS A 51 14.32 -11.18 -2.93
CA LYS A 51 15.50 -12.03 -3.15
C LYS A 51 16.30 -12.26 -1.87
N SER A 52 16.31 -11.29 -0.96
CA SER A 52 17.11 -11.32 0.27
C SER A 52 16.29 -10.94 1.50
N LYS A 53 16.73 -11.39 2.67
CA LYS A 53 16.23 -10.91 3.98
C LYS A 53 16.51 -9.43 4.22
N ASP A 54 17.49 -8.87 3.52
CA ASP A 54 17.86 -7.46 3.61
C ASP A 54 16.98 -6.58 2.70
N ASP A 55 16.11 -7.19 1.89
CA ASP A 55 15.19 -6.45 1.03
C ASP A 55 14.16 -5.68 1.86
N VAL A 56 13.87 -4.45 1.45
CA VAL A 56 12.87 -3.59 2.10
C VAL A 56 11.87 -3.11 1.06
N LEU A 57 10.60 -3.43 1.28
CA LEU A 57 9.49 -2.88 0.51
C LEU A 57 8.98 -1.61 1.17
N LYS A 58 8.74 -0.58 0.37
CA LYS A 58 8.08 0.65 0.79
C LYS A 58 6.89 0.90 -0.13
N VAL A 59 5.72 1.10 0.45
CA VAL A 59 4.52 1.52 -0.27
C VAL A 59 4.08 2.88 0.24
N THR A 60 3.76 3.78 -0.68
CA THR A 60 3.15 5.08 -0.37
C THR A 60 1.88 5.24 -1.18
N PHE A 61 0.77 5.53 -0.51
CA PHE A 61 -0.50 5.87 -1.12
C PHE A 61 -0.68 7.38 -1.10
N LEU A 62 -1.09 7.92 -2.24
CA LEU A 62 -1.16 9.33 -2.53
C LEU A 62 -2.57 9.68 -3.07
N LEU A 63 -3.00 10.90 -2.76
CA LEU A 63 -4.17 11.51 -3.38
C LEU A 63 -3.69 12.71 -4.19
N GLU A 64 -3.89 12.66 -5.49
CA GLU A 64 -3.56 13.75 -6.39
C GLU A 64 -4.80 14.61 -6.66
N ASN A 65 -4.59 15.92 -6.70
CA ASN A 65 -5.59 16.89 -7.12
C ASN A 65 -4.97 17.77 -8.20
N ASN A 66 -5.59 17.80 -9.38
CA ASN A 66 -5.15 18.65 -10.48
C ASN A 66 -5.92 19.99 -10.42
N VAL A 67 -5.20 21.08 -10.19
CA VAL A 67 -5.73 22.44 -10.17
C VAL A 67 -5.10 23.21 -11.33
N GLY A 68 -5.83 23.33 -12.45
CA GLY A 68 -5.29 23.88 -13.68
C GLY A 68 -4.17 22.99 -14.24
N THR A 69 -2.97 23.55 -14.40
CA THR A 69 -1.77 22.82 -14.86
C THR A 69 -0.89 22.30 -13.70
N THR A 70 -1.32 22.50 -12.45
CA THR A 70 -0.54 22.11 -11.27
C THR A 70 -1.14 20.86 -10.63
N THR A 71 -0.31 19.82 -10.47
CA THR A 71 -0.66 18.62 -9.71
C THR A 71 -0.19 18.77 -8.27
N ILE A 72 -1.14 18.72 -7.33
CA ILE A 72 -0.85 18.68 -5.89
C ILE A 72 -1.00 17.24 -5.42
N ARG A 73 0.03 16.68 -4.78
CA ARG A 73 0.04 15.32 -4.24
C ARG A 73 0.01 15.36 -2.72
N TYR A 74 -0.93 14.63 -2.13
CA TYR A 74 -1.03 14.47 -0.68
C TYR A 74 -0.70 13.05 -0.29
N LYS A 75 0.24 12.86 0.65
CA LYS A 75 0.49 11.54 1.24
C LYS A 75 -0.66 11.14 2.14
N ILE A 76 -1.30 10.01 1.83
CA ILE A 76 -2.44 9.48 2.59
C ILE A 76 -1.99 8.43 3.59
N ALA A 77 -1.17 7.48 3.15
CA ALA A 77 -0.67 6.43 4.01
C ALA A 77 0.64 5.88 3.45
N ASP A 78 1.49 5.36 4.32
CA ASP A 78 2.73 4.69 3.95
C ASP A 78 2.97 3.48 4.85
N ALA A 79 3.64 2.47 4.30
CA ALA A 79 4.04 1.31 5.07
C ALA A 79 5.36 0.75 4.54
N ILE A 80 6.11 0.15 5.46
CA ILE A 80 7.41 -0.47 5.19
C ILE A 80 7.33 -1.93 5.61
N PHE A 81 7.91 -2.81 4.81
CA PHE A 81 7.99 -4.23 5.09
C PHE A 81 9.43 -4.73 4.93
N ASP A 82 9.98 -5.31 5.98
CA ASP A 82 11.33 -5.88 6.01
C ASP A 82 11.33 -7.34 5.54
N GLY A 83 12.21 -7.68 4.60
CA GLY A 83 12.40 -9.03 4.04
C GLY A 83 12.72 -10.09 5.09
N LYS A 84 13.44 -9.74 6.16
CA LYS A 84 13.69 -10.60 7.32
C LYS A 84 12.39 -11.14 7.95
N THR A 85 11.31 -10.36 7.91
CA THR A 85 10.00 -10.75 8.43
C THR A 85 9.40 -11.84 7.56
N LEU A 86 9.51 -11.71 6.24
CA LEU A 86 9.06 -12.71 5.28
C LEU A 86 9.90 -13.99 5.37
N GLU A 87 11.22 -13.87 5.47
CA GLU A 87 12.11 -15.02 5.68
C GLU A 87 11.74 -15.79 6.96
N ALA A 88 11.63 -15.09 8.09
CA ALA A 88 11.26 -15.71 9.37
C ALA A 88 9.90 -16.42 9.32
N ARG A 89 8.93 -15.85 8.60
CA ARG A 89 7.58 -16.42 8.44
C ARG A 89 7.53 -17.58 7.44
N THR A 90 8.53 -17.71 6.56
CA THR A 90 8.52 -18.69 5.46
C THR A 90 9.60 -19.77 5.57
N ALA A 91 10.52 -19.67 6.53
CA ALA A 91 11.67 -20.57 6.70
C ALA A 91 11.32 -22.08 6.69
N ASN A 92 10.14 -22.46 7.18
CA ASN A 92 9.65 -23.84 7.20
C ASN A 92 8.24 -23.97 6.58
N CYS A 93 7.88 -23.06 5.68
CA CYS A 93 6.53 -23.01 5.13
C CYS A 93 6.46 -23.73 3.79
N ASN A 94 5.63 -24.78 3.71
CA ASN A 94 5.31 -25.48 2.46
C ASN A 94 4.16 -24.82 1.67
N GLN A 95 3.74 -23.61 2.04
CA GLN A 95 2.66 -22.90 1.37
C GLN A 95 3.21 -22.00 0.26
N ASN A 96 2.43 -21.87 -0.81
CA ASN A 96 2.75 -20.94 -1.90
C ASN A 96 2.13 -19.55 -1.71
N PHE A 97 1.46 -19.32 -0.59
CA PHE A 97 0.82 -18.05 -0.26
C PHE A 97 0.99 -17.77 1.23
N ILE A 98 1.27 -16.52 1.58
CA ILE A 98 1.34 -16.09 2.97
C ILE A 98 0.75 -14.69 3.13
N SER A 99 -0.01 -14.50 4.21
CA SER A 99 -0.48 -13.19 4.67
C SER A 99 0.25 -12.82 5.95
N ILE A 100 0.78 -11.59 5.99
CA ILE A 100 1.48 -11.04 7.14
C ILE A 100 0.83 -9.71 7.50
N THR A 101 0.22 -9.66 8.68
CA THR A 101 -0.47 -8.48 9.20
C THR A 101 0.29 -7.93 10.40
N ASN A 102 0.41 -6.60 10.44
CA ASN A 102 0.84 -5.84 11.62
C ASN A 102 -0.23 -4.77 11.94
N ASP A 103 0.04 -3.92 12.92
CA ASP A 103 -0.93 -2.95 13.44
C ASP A 103 -1.43 -1.93 12.40
N THR A 104 -0.66 -1.69 11.35
CA THR A 104 -0.94 -0.65 10.36
C THR A 104 -1.07 -1.17 8.94
N SER A 105 -0.77 -2.44 8.68
CA SER A 105 -0.71 -2.96 7.32
C SER A 105 -0.88 -4.47 7.24
N GLU A 106 -1.37 -4.91 6.10
CA GLU A 106 -1.54 -6.31 5.70
C GLU A 106 -0.85 -6.50 4.36
N TRP A 107 0.00 -7.51 4.29
CA TRP A 107 0.85 -7.82 3.13
C TRP A 107 0.64 -9.27 2.73
N HIS A 108 0.29 -9.52 1.48
CA HIS A 108 0.17 -10.88 0.96
C HIS A 108 1.23 -11.15 -0.08
N PHE A 109 1.88 -12.30 0.07
CA PHE A 109 2.91 -12.75 -0.86
C PHE A 109 2.51 -14.08 -1.48
N ILE A 110 2.84 -14.23 -2.76
CA ILE A 110 2.72 -15.49 -3.49
C ILE A 110 4.13 -16.01 -3.83
N LYS A 111 4.36 -17.31 -3.64
CA LYS A 111 5.61 -17.98 -3.97
C LYS A 111 5.56 -18.43 -5.42
N GLN A 112 6.50 -17.92 -6.21
CA GLN A 112 6.91 -18.51 -7.48
C GLN A 112 8.34 -19.04 -7.30
N THR A 113 9.30 -18.61 -8.13
CA THR A 113 10.73 -18.81 -7.83
C THR A 113 11.12 -18.02 -6.58
N ASN A 114 10.72 -16.75 -6.53
CA ASN A 114 10.87 -15.86 -5.38
C ASN A 114 9.50 -15.53 -4.79
N TRP A 115 9.47 -14.96 -3.58
CA TRP A 115 8.24 -14.41 -3.04
C TRP A 115 7.94 -13.07 -3.72
N LEU A 116 6.72 -12.91 -4.22
CA LEU A 116 6.24 -11.70 -4.88
C LEU A 116 5.14 -11.05 -4.04
N LEU A 117 5.19 -9.73 -3.88
CA LEU A 117 4.09 -8.98 -3.28
C LEU A 117 2.87 -9.01 -4.22
N TYR A 118 1.76 -9.52 -3.73
CA TYR A 118 0.51 -9.67 -4.51
C TYR A 118 -0.58 -8.71 -4.04
N PHE A 119 -0.61 -8.38 -2.76
CA PHE A 119 -1.59 -7.47 -2.19
C PHE A 119 -0.98 -6.70 -1.03
N VAL A 120 -1.36 -5.43 -0.93
CA VAL A 120 -1.04 -4.60 0.23
C VAL A 120 -2.24 -3.76 0.64
N SER A 121 -2.50 -3.73 1.95
CA SER A 121 -3.51 -2.88 2.57
C SER A 121 -2.84 -2.10 3.70
N VAL A 122 -3.04 -0.80 3.76
CA VAL A 122 -2.45 0.09 4.78
C VAL A 122 -3.55 0.90 5.44
N LYS A 123 -3.51 0.95 6.77
CA LYS A 123 -4.40 1.76 7.60
C LYS A 123 -4.15 3.24 7.33
N ILE A 124 -5.20 3.98 7.01
CA ILE A 124 -5.11 5.43 6.84
C ILE A 124 -5.06 6.07 8.23
N PRO A 125 -4.07 6.93 8.51
CA PRO A 125 -4.00 7.66 9.77
C PRO A 125 -5.26 8.52 10.03
N PRO A 126 -5.80 8.57 11.26
CA PRO A 126 -7.05 9.28 11.56
C PRO A 126 -7.09 10.75 11.14
N GLU A 127 -5.95 11.44 11.20
CA GLU A 127 -5.80 12.83 10.75
C GLU A 127 -5.98 12.97 9.23
N GLN A 128 -5.49 12.00 8.45
CA GLN A 128 -5.67 11.99 7.00
C GLN A 128 -7.09 11.63 6.62
N VAL A 129 -7.74 10.71 7.36
CA VAL A 129 -9.17 10.42 7.21
C VAL A 129 -9.98 11.70 7.39
N LYS A 130 -9.80 12.42 8.50
CA LYS A 130 -10.54 13.68 8.76
C LYS A 130 -10.32 14.74 7.69
N LYS A 131 -9.11 14.81 7.14
CA LYS A 131 -8.73 15.84 6.16
C LYS A 131 -9.26 15.54 4.76
N PHE A 132 -9.21 14.29 4.32
CA PHE A 132 -9.42 13.93 2.92
C PHE A 132 -10.67 13.12 2.64
N MET A 133 -11.21 12.38 3.62
CA MET A 133 -12.46 11.65 3.40
C MET A 133 -13.69 12.54 3.20
N PRO A 134 -13.82 13.72 3.82
CA PRO A 134 -14.92 14.64 3.50
C PRO A 134 -14.84 15.24 2.09
N LEU A 135 -13.69 15.10 1.41
CA LEU A 135 -13.45 15.63 0.07
C LEU A 135 -13.75 14.59 -1.03
N LEU A 136 -14.09 13.37 -0.65
CA LEU A 136 -14.42 12.22 -1.49
C LEU A 136 -15.92 11.96 -1.45
#